data_AF-A0A7C4N3V8-F1
#
_entry.id   AF-A0A7C4N3V8-F1
#
_cell.length_a   1.000
_cell.length_b   1.000
_cell.length_c   1.000
_cell.angle_alpha   90.00
_cell.angle_beta   90.00
_cell.angle_gamma   90.00
#
_symmetry.space_group_name_H-M   'P 1'
#
loop_
_entity.id
_entity.type
_entity.pdbx_description
1 polymer ?
#
loop_
_entity_poly.entity_id
_entity_poly.type
_entity_poly.pdbx_seq_one_letter_code
_entity_poly.pdbx_strand_id
1 'polypeptide(L)'
;MKKVSLQYFKTPVLHNNVTDIVFKGEHDGKNFYLGLLPQAEFIYHFEISPDVFFRNLKIDAVYYEPYRTFLRLSSPTAIQIYWEGKSDKLYV
;
A
#
# COMPACT_ATOMS: atom_id res chain seq x y z
N MET A 1 -13.54 2.30 -2.37
CA MET A 1 -12.40 2.78 -1.56
C MET A 1 -12.81 2.85 -0.09
N LYS A 2 -12.00 2.31 0.83
CA LYS A 2 -12.30 2.22 2.26
C LYS A 2 -11.41 3.17 3.05
N LYS A 3 -12.02 4.03 3.88
CA LYS A 3 -11.28 4.88 4.83
C LYS A 3 -10.74 4.02 5.98
N VAL A 4 -9.46 4.15 6.28
CA VAL A 4 -8.75 3.33 7.29
C VAL A 4 -7.69 4.14 8.04
N SER A 5 -7.28 3.63 9.18
CA SER A 5 -6.11 4.05 9.94
C SER A 5 -5.16 2.87 10.12
N LEU A 6 -3.97 3.08 10.71
CA LEU A 6 -3.04 1.98 11.03
C LEU A 6 -3.72 0.88 11.88
N GLN A 7 -4.58 1.26 12.83
CA GLN A 7 -5.28 0.32 13.72
C GLN A 7 -6.20 -0.65 12.97
N TYR A 8 -6.65 -0.31 11.76
CA TYR A 8 -7.42 -1.22 10.92
C TYR A 8 -6.63 -2.49 10.59
N PHE A 9 -5.30 -2.39 10.49
CA PHE A 9 -4.39 -3.47 10.14
C PHE A 9 -3.76 -4.16 11.37
N LYS A 10 -4.35 -3.99 12.57
CA LYS A 10 -4.00 -4.81 13.76
C LYS A 10 -4.17 -6.29 13.48
N THR A 11 -5.21 -6.64 12.72
CA THR A 11 -5.36 -7.96 12.12
C THR A 11 -4.81 -7.88 10.69
N PRO A 12 -3.78 -8.68 10.34
CA PRO A 12 -3.20 -8.66 9.00
C PRO A 12 -4.24 -8.92 7.92
N VAL A 13 -4.16 -8.19 6.81
CA VAL A 13 -5.02 -8.35 5.64
C VAL A 13 -4.20 -8.92 4.49
N LEU A 14 -4.68 -10.03 3.91
CA LEU A 14 -4.01 -10.71 2.81
C LEU A 14 -4.66 -10.37 1.47
N HIS A 15 -3.83 -10.05 0.48
CA HIS A 15 -4.22 -9.89 -0.91
C HIS A 15 -3.40 -10.83 -1.76
N ASN A 16 -4.06 -11.68 -2.55
CA ASN A 16 -3.40 -12.68 -3.38
C ASN A 16 -3.26 -12.19 -4.82
N ASN A 17 -2.29 -12.77 -5.54
CA ASN A 17 -2.04 -12.51 -6.96
C ASN A 17 -1.86 -11.02 -7.29
N VAL A 18 -1.22 -10.27 -6.40
CA VAL A 18 -0.91 -8.86 -6.64
C VAL A 18 0.20 -8.77 -7.69
N THR A 19 -0.02 -7.96 -8.73
CA THR A 19 0.96 -7.68 -9.79
C THR A 19 1.59 -6.31 -9.62
N ASP A 20 0.81 -5.34 -9.16
CA ASP A 20 1.27 -3.96 -9.00
C ASP A 20 0.72 -3.40 -7.68
N ILE A 21 1.57 -2.68 -6.97
CA ILE A 21 1.17 -1.89 -5.79
C ILE A 21 1.10 -0.43 -6.22
N VAL A 22 -0.04 0.21 -6.00
CA VAL A 22 -0.28 1.60 -6.40
C VAL A 22 -0.44 2.44 -5.15
N PHE A 23 0.27 3.56 -5.08
CA PHE A 23 0.07 4.50 -4.00
C PHE A 23 0.14 5.96 -4.46
N LYS A 24 -0.58 6.79 -3.71
CA LYS A 24 -0.64 8.25 -3.88
C LYS A 24 -0.62 8.88 -2.49
N GLY A 25 0.31 9.79 -2.24
CA GLY A 25 0.30 10.67 -1.06
C GLY A 25 0.22 12.13 -1.49
N GLU A 26 -0.43 12.98 -0.71
CA GLU A 26 -0.38 14.43 -0.92
C GLU A 26 0.85 15.05 -0.25
N HIS A 27 1.34 16.16 -0.79
CA HIS A 27 2.57 16.82 -0.33
C HIS A 27 2.48 17.37 1.10
N ASP A 28 1.28 17.58 1.64
CA ASP A 28 1.07 18.10 3.00
C ASP A 28 1.00 17.00 4.07
N GLY A 29 1.31 15.75 3.70
CA GLY A 29 1.27 14.59 4.59
C GLY A 29 -0.13 14.08 4.90
N LYS A 30 -1.15 14.63 4.23
CA LYS A 30 -2.53 14.14 4.30
C LYS A 30 -2.83 13.23 3.13
N ASN A 31 -3.95 12.53 3.24
CA ASN A 31 -4.54 11.74 2.16
C ASN A 31 -3.54 10.81 1.46
N PHE A 32 -3.34 9.65 2.05
CA PHE A 32 -2.61 8.56 1.42
C PHE A 32 -3.57 7.50 0.91
N TYR A 33 -3.39 7.09 -0.33
CA TYR A 33 -4.17 6.06 -0.99
C TYR A 33 -3.27 4.90 -1.34
N LEU A 34 -3.74 3.68 -1.06
CA LEU A 34 -3.05 2.43 -1.37
C LEU A 34 -4.00 1.50 -2.11
N GLY A 35 -3.52 0.92 -3.19
CA GLY A 35 -4.19 -0.13 -3.93
C GLY A 35 -3.25 -1.22 -4.38
N LEU A 36 -3.87 -2.32 -4.80
CA LEU A 36 -3.20 -3.57 -5.17
C LEU A 36 -3.92 -4.08 -6.41
N LEU A 37 -3.23 -4.10 -7.54
CA LEU A 37 -3.75 -4.62 -8.80
C LEU A 37 -3.52 -6.12 -8.89
N PRO A 38 -4.44 -6.89 -9.49
CA PRO A 38 -5.56 -6.43 -10.34
C PRO A 38 -6.84 -6.06 -9.58
N GLN A 39 -6.85 -6.13 -8.25
CA GLN A 39 -8.07 -5.94 -7.46
C GLN A 39 -8.65 -4.52 -7.58
N ALA A 40 -7.88 -3.50 -7.21
CA ALA A 40 -8.25 -2.10 -7.42
C ALA A 40 -7.06 -1.16 -7.21
N GLU A 41 -7.03 -0.04 -7.96
CA GLU A 41 -6.00 1.00 -7.84
C GLU A 41 -6.05 1.75 -6.49
N PHE A 42 -7.22 1.83 -5.86
CA PHE A 42 -7.40 2.52 -4.56
C PHE A 42 -8.35 1.73 -3.65
N ILE A 43 -7.77 0.82 -2.88
CA ILE A 43 -8.51 0.01 -1.89
C ILE A 43 -8.66 0.80 -0.59
N TYR A 44 -7.56 1.39 -0.12
CA TYR A 44 -7.44 2.03 1.18
C TYR A 44 -7.17 3.53 1.04
N HIS A 45 -7.81 4.32 1.91
CA HIS A 45 -7.59 5.76 2.06
C HIS A 45 -7.30 6.07 3.53
N PHE A 46 -6.12 6.62 3.78
CA PHE A 46 -5.69 7.13 5.07
C PHE A 46 -5.78 8.66 5.04
N GLU A 47 -6.46 9.26 6.03
CA GLU A 47 -6.56 10.72 6.12
C GLU A 47 -5.21 11.36 6.49
N ILE A 48 -4.36 10.61 7.21
CA ILE A 48 -2.97 10.95 7.54
C ILE A 48 -2.07 9.92 6.86
N SER A 49 -1.06 10.38 6.12
CA SER A 49 -0.14 9.46 5.43
C SER A 49 0.65 8.62 6.43
N PRO A 50 0.56 7.27 6.37
CA PRO A 50 1.43 6.42 7.16
C PRO A 50 2.85 6.40 6.58
N ASP A 51 3.84 6.04 7.41
CA ASP A 51 5.14 5.61 6.90
C ASP A 51 4.99 4.18 6.35
N VAL A 52 5.20 3.97 5.05
CA VAL A 52 4.97 2.67 4.41
C VAL A 52 6.28 1.95 4.19
N PHE A 53 6.39 0.77 4.78
CA PHE A 53 7.57 -0.08 4.66
C PHE A 53 7.27 -1.32 3.81
N PHE A 54 7.69 -1.26 2.55
CA PHE A 54 7.60 -2.38 1.61
C PHE A 54 8.68 -3.42 1.91
N ARG A 55 8.30 -4.62 2.34
CA ARG A 55 9.24 -5.65 2.82
C ARG A 55 9.19 -6.91 1.98
N ASN A 56 10.36 -7.48 1.69
CA ASN A 56 10.52 -8.76 0.99
C ASN A 56 9.85 -8.82 -0.40
N LEU A 57 9.72 -7.67 -1.07
CA LEU A 57 9.14 -7.59 -2.40
C LEU A 57 10.23 -7.72 -3.48
N LYS A 58 9.98 -8.57 -4.47
CA LYS A 58 10.77 -8.60 -5.71
C LYS A 58 10.14 -7.64 -6.71
N ILE A 59 10.72 -6.45 -6.82
CA ILE A 59 10.26 -5.37 -7.70
C ILE A 59 10.97 -5.51 -9.04
N ASP A 60 10.19 -5.53 -10.12
CA ASP A 60 10.68 -5.52 -11.50
C ASP A 60 10.86 -4.09 -12.01
N ALA A 61 9.87 -3.24 -11.75
CA ALA A 61 9.88 -1.85 -12.21
C ALA A 61 9.14 -0.92 -11.26
N VAL A 62 9.52 0.36 -11.30
CA VAL A 62 8.84 1.46 -10.62
C VAL A 62 8.40 2.47 -11.67
N TYR A 63 7.11 2.78 -11.71
CA TYR A 63 6.54 3.76 -12.64
C TYR A 63 5.98 4.94 -11.87
N TYR A 64 6.23 6.14 -12.41
CA TYR A 64 5.70 7.39 -11.87
C TYR A 64 4.70 7.97 -12.86
N GLU A 65 3.47 8.13 -12.40
CA GLU A 65 2.45 8.92 -13.08
C GLU A 65 2.23 10.22 -12.31
N PRO A 66 1.60 11.24 -12.92
CA PRO A 66 1.18 12.41 -12.18
C PRO A 66 0.41 12.01 -10.91
N TYR A 67 0.97 12.40 -9.76
CA TYR A 67 0.40 12.17 -8.42
C TYR A 67 0.33 10.70 -7.95
N ARG A 68 0.92 9.73 -8.66
CA ARG A 68 0.82 8.30 -8.30
C ARG A 68 2.10 7.54 -8.62
N THR A 69 2.42 6.56 -7.78
CA THR A 69 3.55 5.66 -7.98
C THR A 69 3.04 4.23 -8.06
N PHE A 70 3.61 3.46 -8.99
CA PHE A 70 3.35 2.04 -9.17
C PHE A 70 4.64 1.27 -8.90
N LEU A 71 4.55 0.22 -8.08
CA LEU A 71 5.59 -0.79 -7.91
C LEU A 71 5.12 -2.06 -8.60
N ARG A 72 5.74 -2.42 -9.72
CA ARG A 72 5.47 -3.67 -10.43
C ARG A 72 6.30 -4.79 -9.84
N LEU A 73 5.63 -5.87 -9.47
CA LEU A 73 6.27 -7.06 -8.92
C LEU A 73 6.75 -7.96 -10.06
N SER A 74 7.88 -8.63 -9.86
CA SER A 74 8.47 -9.54 -10.87
C SER A 74 7.60 -10.75 -11.19
N SER A 75 6.66 -11.08 -10.32
CA SER A 75 5.65 -12.11 -10.52
C SER A 75 4.43 -11.82 -9.63
N PRO A 76 3.23 -12.33 -9.98
CA PRO A 76 2.08 -12.28 -9.07
C PRO A 76 2.44 -12.80 -7.68
N THR A 77 2.21 -11.98 -6.65
CA THR A 77 2.68 -12.25 -5.28
C THR A 77 1.55 -12.05 -4.27
N ALA A 78 1.56 -12.83 -3.19
CA ALA A 78 0.68 -12.61 -2.05
C ALA A 78 1.26 -11.50 -1.16
N ILE A 79 0.49 -10.44 -0.91
CA ILE A 79 0.88 -9.28 -0.12
C ILE A 79 0.07 -9.28 1.17
N GLN A 80 0.77 -9.16 2.30
CA GLN A 80 0.16 -9.04 3.61
C GLN A 80 0.37 -7.63 4.14
N ILE A 81 -0.73 -6.91 4.35
CA ILE A 81 -0.70 -5.58 4.96
C ILE A 81 -0.99 -5.71 6.44
N TYR A 82 -0.10 -5.19 7.28
CA TYR A 82 -0.25 -5.30 8.73
C TYR A 82 0.38 -4.11 9.47
N TRP A 83 -0.03 -3.97 10.73
CA TRP A 83 0.51 -2.99 11.67
C TRP A 83 0.88 -3.66 12.99
N GLU A 84 2.10 -3.44 13.47
CA GLU A 84 2.65 -4.09 14.67
C GLU A 84 2.20 -3.44 16.00
N GLY A 85 1.34 -2.42 15.95
CA GLY A 85 0.72 -1.83 17.14
C GLY A 85 1.58 -0.81 17.91
N LYS A 86 2.90 -0.79 17.68
CA LYS A 86 3.86 0.08 18.39
C LYS A 86 4.60 1.08 17.49
N SER A 87 4.48 0.94 16.16
CA SER A 87 5.10 1.83 15.18
C SER A 87 4.06 2.76 14.55
N ASP A 88 4.52 3.77 13.83
CA ASP A 88 3.75 4.56 12.86
C ASP A 88 3.81 3.97 11.44
N LYS A 89 4.37 2.75 11.32
CA LYS A 89 4.69 2.11 10.05
C LYS A 89 3.60 1.14 9.63
N LEU A 90 3.13 1.28 8.39
CA LEU A 90 2.35 0.27 7.69
C LEU A 90 3.31 -0.66 6.96
N TYR A 91 3.25 -1.96 7.27
CA TYR A 91 4.05 -2.96 6.57
C TYR A 91 3.25 -3.50 5.39
N VAL A 92 3.88 -3.57 4.22
CA VAL A 92 3.31 -4.07 2.96
C VAL A 92 4.26 -5.07 2.31
#